data_AF-A0A224XKQ9-F1
#
_entry.id   AF-A0A224XKQ9-F1
#
_cell.length_a   1.000
_cell.length_b   1.000
_cell.length_c   1.000
_cell.angle_alpha   90.00
_cell.angle_beta   90.00
_cell.angle_gamma   90.00
#
_symmetry.space_group_name_H-M   'P 1'
#
loop_
_entity.id
_entity.type
_entity.pdbx_description
1 polymer ?
#
loop_
_entity_poly.entity_id
_entity_poly.type
_entity_poly.pdbx_seq_one_letter_code
_entity_poly.pdbx_strand_id
1 'polypeptide(L)'
;LSWDINTTGRRLIDEICHIAVHDASSTFEQYVMPYRDIDYSSRKRYLLKTVNIGVYRVLRETIGGKILKTKSEISALTDFVSWLEERKTLEGRDVIIMYYETYTPAPFILIESLKKYNLLPRFKETVKGFANSFNYIKSKCEKIMLTYSIKNLAKILLNKEYNNHDACERARILYEIVAHLSVGESQDGEEDVSAALQSYVSTVEEIEEGIAAMKVTLSKQNSLKPIFGPFIRMDKKRRQALILRRHLTSSDIDYEMLRAVWTRDEDMKVFLKNNLKGEISDEDLTDLEFMIVKHMGATGSGGGQNDKNKSSALGLGKNSLKKNVTRQNFRGNQRKPNKKFGDNSKTGKINSANSNLTSTTASTKSNNKSNGDENIKTESQSEICADDDSATAAIVSEVSDSCRSPNLVDNKKEP
;
A
#
# COMPACT_ATOMS: atom_id res chain seq x y z
N LEU A 1 10.54 -12.93 -7.29
CA LEU A 1 10.46 -11.51 -7.71
C LEU A 1 10.16 -10.65 -6.48
N SER A 2 10.74 -9.45 -6.31
CA SER A 2 10.41 -8.53 -5.21
C SER A 2 9.35 -7.50 -5.62
N TRP A 3 8.51 -7.05 -4.69
CA TRP A 3 7.34 -6.22 -5.00
C TRP A 3 7.00 -5.25 -3.86
N ASP A 4 6.49 -4.07 -4.24
CA ASP A 4 5.90 -3.10 -3.32
C ASP A 4 4.84 -2.24 -4.05
N ILE A 5 3.93 -1.61 -3.29
CA ILE A 5 2.91 -0.68 -3.79
C ILE A 5 2.87 0.62 -2.99
N ASN A 6 2.67 1.73 -3.68
CA ASN A 6 2.15 2.96 -3.06
C ASN A 6 0.63 2.92 -3.07
N THR A 7 0.01 3.46 -2.03
CA THR A 7 -1.43 3.37 -1.78
C THR A 7 -2.03 4.73 -1.38
N THR A 8 -3.35 4.89 -1.44
CA THR A 8 -4.03 6.09 -0.90
C THR A 8 -4.09 6.10 0.64
N GLY A 9 -3.89 4.94 1.28
CA GLY A 9 -3.95 4.75 2.73
C GLY A 9 -3.41 3.38 3.17
N ARG A 10 -3.91 2.84 4.29
CA ARG A 10 -3.44 1.57 4.91
C ARG A 10 -4.57 0.58 5.25
N ARG A 11 -5.76 0.76 4.68
CA ARG A 11 -6.94 -0.09 4.90
C ARG A 11 -7.19 -0.90 3.64
N LEU A 12 -7.88 -2.02 3.78
CA LEU A 12 -8.31 -2.87 2.66
C LEU A 12 -9.11 -2.11 1.59
N ILE A 13 -9.84 -1.06 1.98
CA ILE A 13 -10.61 -0.22 1.07
C ILE A 13 -9.76 0.84 0.35
N ASP A 14 -8.47 1.00 0.67
CA ASP A 14 -7.59 2.02 0.08
C ASP A 14 -6.99 1.52 -1.25
N GLU A 15 -6.65 2.44 -2.15
CA GLU A 15 -6.41 2.14 -3.59
C GLU A 15 -4.92 2.16 -3.92
N ILE A 16 -4.51 1.45 -4.98
CA ILE A 16 -3.15 1.46 -5.51
C ILE A 16 -2.88 2.77 -6.27
N CYS A 17 -1.71 3.38 -6.02
CA CYS A 17 -1.21 4.60 -6.65
C CYS A 17 0.07 4.37 -7.48
N HIS A 18 0.85 3.35 -7.14
CA HIS A 18 2.03 2.90 -7.86
C HIS A 18 2.19 1.40 -7.55
N ILE A 19 2.36 0.56 -8.57
CA ILE A 19 2.76 -0.83 -8.42
C ILE A 19 4.12 -1.04 -9.07
N ALA A 20 5.02 -1.76 -8.39
CA ALA A 20 6.32 -2.09 -8.95
C ALA A 20 6.77 -3.52 -8.56
N VAL A 21 7.41 -4.21 -9.50
CA VAL A 21 8.14 -5.46 -9.30
C VAL A 21 9.57 -5.30 -9.79
N HIS A 22 10.51 -5.86 -9.03
CA HIS A 22 11.91 -5.95 -9.42
C HIS A 22 12.40 -7.41 -9.40
N ASP A 23 13.33 -7.68 -10.31
CA ASP A 23 14.12 -8.89 -10.44
C ASP A 23 15.56 -8.48 -10.77
N ALA A 24 16.54 -9.36 -10.53
CA ALA A 24 17.94 -9.12 -10.89
C ALA A 24 18.13 -8.66 -12.35
N SER A 25 17.30 -9.14 -13.28
CA SER A 25 17.41 -8.87 -14.71
C SER A 25 16.41 -7.83 -15.25
N SER A 26 15.33 -7.54 -14.55
CA SER A 26 14.20 -6.79 -15.10
C SER A 26 13.37 -6.07 -14.04
N THR A 27 12.54 -5.12 -14.48
CA THR A 27 11.71 -4.33 -13.57
C THR A 27 10.44 -3.90 -14.29
N PHE A 28 9.32 -3.97 -13.58
CA PHE A 28 8.03 -3.44 -13.99
C PHE A 28 7.64 -2.33 -13.01
N GLU A 29 7.24 -1.17 -13.52
CA GLU A 29 6.66 -0.10 -12.69
C GLU A 29 5.50 0.58 -13.41
N GLN A 30 4.41 0.86 -12.70
CA GLN A 30 3.27 1.58 -13.25
C GLN A 30 2.56 2.42 -12.19
N TYR A 31 2.55 3.74 -12.40
CA TYR A 31 1.72 4.67 -11.65
C TYR A 31 0.24 4.53 -12.03
N VAL A 32 -0.62 4.51 -11.03
CA VAL A 32 -2.08 4.32 -11.14
C VAL A 32 -2.78 5.58 -10.64
N MET A 33 -3.83 6.02 -11.33
CA MET A 33 -4.64 7.15 -10.87
C MET A 33 -5.75 6.68 -9.92
N PRO A 34 -5.68 6.97 -8.60
CA PRO A 34 -6.73 6.57 -7.65
C PRO A 34 -7.96 7.45 -7.78
N TYR A 35 -9.14 6.95 -7.46
CA TYR A 35 -10.39 7.72 -7.40
C TYR A 35 -10.44 8.67 -6.20
N ARG A 36 -9.96 8.26 -5.02
CA ARG A 36 -9.88 9.14 -3.84
C ARG A 36 -8.51 9.77 -3.66
N ASP A 37 -8.48 10.87 -2.91
CA ASP A 37 -7.23 11.57 -2.62
C ASP A 37 -6.34 10.79 -1.65
N ILE A 38 -5.03 10.89 -1.87
CA ILE A 38 -4.03 10.25 -1.02
C ILE A 38 -4.09 10.90 0.38
N ASP A 39 -4.21 10.06 1.41
CA ASP A 39 -4.33 10.54 2.79
C ASP A 39 -3.06 11.26 3.28
N TYR A 40 -3.16 12.02 4.37
CA TYR A 40 -2.02 12.79 4.87
C TYR A 40 -0.80 11.92 5.23
N SER A 41 -1.03 10.69 5.71
CA SER A 41 0.06 9.77 6.06
C SER A 41 0.79 9.27 4.82
N SER A 42 0.04 8.85 3.79
CA SER A 42 0.57 8.30 2.54
C SER A 42 1.19 9.39 1.67
N ARG A 43 0.64 10.62 1.66
CA ARG A 43 1.30 11.78 1.02
C ARG A 43 2.68 12.06 1.62
N LYS A 44 2.84 11.88 2.94
CA LYS A 44 4.15 11.97 3.61
C LYS A 44 5.04 10.74 3.39
N ARG A 45 4.47 9.53 3.32
CA ARG A 45 5.25 8.29 3.10
C ARG A 45 5.81 8.21 1.68
N TYR A 46 5.01 8.53 0.66
CA TYR A 46 5.36 8.31 -0.74
C TYR A 46 5.76 9.59 -1.47
N LEU A 47 5.59 10.76 -0.85
CA LEU A 47 5.74 12.08 -1.48
C LEU A 47 4.84 12.30 -2.72
N LEU A 48 3.81 11.49 -2.89
CA LEU A 48 2.81 11.63 -3.96
C LEU A 48 1.59 12.37 -3.43
N LYS A 49 0.94 13.19 -4.26
CA LYS A 49 -0.34 13.83 -3.96
C LYS A 49 -1.20 13.90 -5.21
N THR A 50 -2.51 13.80 -5.02
CA THR A 50 -3.50 14.12 -6.06
C THR A 50 -3.77 15.62 -6.06
N VAL A 51 -3.93 16.21 -7.26
CA VAL A 51 -4.14 17.64 -7.47
C VAL A 51 -5.12 17.85 -8.61
N ASN A 52 -6.03 18.82 -8.49
CA ASN A 52 -6.89 19.25 -9.60
C ASN A 52 -6.21 20.39 -10.37
N ILE A 53 -6.17 20.27 -11.70
CA ILE A 53 -5.73 21.29 -12.65
C ILE A 53 -6.91 21.57 -13.58
N GLY A 54 -7.67 22.63 -13.25
CA GLY A 54 -8.99 22.84 -13.84
C GLY A 54 -9.94 21.70 -13.47
N VAL A 55 -10.56 21.08 -14.48
CA VAL A 55 -11.45 19.91 -14.32
C VAL A 55 -10.69 18.58 -14.18
N TYR A 56 -9.40 18.53 -14.54
CA TYR A 56 -8.63 17.29 -14.57
C TYR A 56 -7.96 17.03 -13.22
N ARG A 57 -8.04 15.80 -12.73
CA ARG A 57 -7.36 15.36 -11.52
C ARG A 57 -6.14 14.53 -11.90
N VAL A 58 -4.98 14.89 -11.37
CA VAL A 58 -3.68 14.30 -11.73
C VAL A 58 -2.89 13.86 -10.50
N LEU A 59 -2.02 12.87 -10.67
CA LEU A 59 -1.03 12.48 -9.68
C LEU A 59 0.24 13.35 -9.84
N ARG A 60 0.75 13.87 -8.74
CA ARG A 60 1.86 14.83 -8.72
C ARG A 60 2.84 14.53 -7.58
N GLU A 61 4.13 14.65 -7.85
CA GLU A 61 5.16 14.62 -6.81
C GLU A 61 5.07 15.85 -5.89
N THR A 62 5.48 15.67 -4.63
CA THR A 62 5.43 16.72 -3.60
C THR A 62 6.69 17.57 -3.57
N ILE A 63 7.88 16.99 -3.80
CA ILE A 63 9.16 17.72 -3.84
C ILE A 63 9.38 18.35 -5.22
N GLY A 64 9.55 17.53 -6.26
CA GLY A 64 9.83 18.02 -7.61
C GLY A 64 8.65 18.71 -8.30
N GLY A 65 7.42 18.51 -7.79
CA GLY A 65 6.22 19.07 -8.40
C GLY A 65 5.92 18.54 -9.81
N LYS A 66 6.57 17.46 -10.24
CA LYS A 66 6.37 16.79 -11.53
C LYS A 66 4.99 16.15 -11.57
N ILE A 67 4.29 16.28 -12.71
CA ILE A 67 3.05 15.54 -12.99
C ILE A 67 3.45 14.16 -13.50
N LEU A 68 2.83 13.13 -12.93
CA LEU A 68 3.14 11.74 -13.26
C LEU A 68 2.16 11.20 -14.30
N LYS A 69 2.69 10.54 -15.33
CA LYS A 69 1.88 9.75 -16.27
C LYS A 69 1.30 8.56 -15.49
N THR A 70 -0.02 8.40 -15.56
CA THR A 70 -0.76 7.36 -14.83
C THR A 70 -1.61 6.55 -15.82
N LYS A 71 -1.87 5.29 -15.48
CA LYS A 71 -2.89 4.46 -16.13
C LYS A 71 -4.12 4.31 -15.22
N SER A 72 -5.20 3.78 -15.79
CA SER A 72 -6.33 3.27 -14.99
C SER A 72 -5.89 2.06 -14.17
N GLU A 73 -6.59 1.77 -13.06
CA GLU A 73 -6.29 0.60 -12.22
C GLU A 73 -6.39 -0.71 -13.00
N ILE A 74 -7.45 -0.89 -13.81
CA ILE A 74 -7.61 -2.08 -14.65
C ILE A 74 -6.49 -2.22 -15.69
N SER A 75 -6.11 -1.14 -16.39
CA SER A 75 -5.03 -1.20 -17.39
C SER A 75 -3.70 -1.59 -16.73
N ALA A 76 -3.35 -0.94 -15.61
CA ALA A 76 -2.10 -1.22 -14.90
C ALA A 76 -2.03 -2.64 -14.34
N LEU A 77 -3.15 -3.19 -13.86
CA LEU A 77 -3.22 -4.58 -13.39
C LEU A 77 -3.18 -5.59 -14.55
N THR A 78 -3.80 -5.29 -15.68
CA THR A 78 -3.70 -6.14 -16.89
C THR A 78 -2.26 -6.18 -17.39
N ASP A 79 -1.59 -5.03 -17.51
CA ASP A 79 -0.19 -4.94 -17.90
C ASP A 79 0.71 -5.70 -16.91
N PHE A 80 0.44 -5.58 -15.61
CA PHE A 80 1.16 -6.28 -14.55
C PHE A 80 1.02 -7.81 -14.65
N VAL A 81 -0.18 -8.32 -14.86
CA VAL A 81 -0.42 -9.77 -14.99
C VAL A 81 0.21 -10.31 -16.28
N SER A 82 0.09 -9.59 -17.41
CA SER A 82 0.78 -9.98 -18.65
C SER A 82 2.31 -10.03 -18.47
N TRP A 83 2.90 -9.04 -17.79
CA TRP A 83 4.34 -9.04 -17.52
C TRP A 83 4.78 -10.22 -16.64
N LEU A 84 3.96 -10.63 -15.66
CA LEU A 84 4.24 -11.84 -14.86
C LEU A 84 4.17 -13.13 -15.70
N GLU A 85 3.24 -13.23 -16.65
CA GLU A 85 3.12 -14.37 -17.56
C GLU A 85 4.27 -14.47 -18.55
N GLU A 86 4.72 -13.33 -19.09
CA GLU A 86 5.94 -13.23 -19.90
C GLU A 86 7.13 -13.77 -19.11
N ARG A 87 7.30 -13.35 -17.84
CA ARG A 87 8.37 -13.86 -16.96
C ARG A 87 8.27 -15.37 -16.70
N LYS A 88 7.08 -15.89 -16.38
CA LYS A 88 6.87 -17.34 -16.23
C LYS A 88 7.19 -18.11 -17.50
N THR A 89 6.84 -17.57 -18.66
CA THR A 89 7.10 -18.20 -19.97
C THR A 89 8.61 -18.20 -20.30
N LEU A 90 9.32 -17.12 -19.97
CA LEU A 90 10.77 -16.99 -20.19
C LEU A 90 11.60 -17.87 -19.25
N GLU A 91 11.22 -17.97 -17.97
CA GLU A 91 11.96 -18.74 -16.96
C GLU A 91 11.54 -20.22 -16.88
N GLY A 92 10.35 -20.56 -17.39
CA GLY A 92 9.76 -21.90 -17.25
C GLY A 92 9.36 -22.26 -15.82
N ARG A 93 9.26 -21.29 -14.92
CA ARG A 93 9.01 -21.47 -13.47
C ARG A 93 7.80 -20.70 -12.99
N ASP A 94 7.16 -21.22 -11.96
CA ASP A 94 6.11 -20.53 -11.22
C ASP A 94 6.66 -19.36 -10.39
N VAL A 95 5.84 -18.31 -10.22
CA VAL A 95 6.27 -17.06 -9.58
C VAL A 95 5.92 -17.01 -8.09
N ILE A 96 6.89 -16.57 -7.28
CA ILE A 96 6.69 -16.14 -5.89
C ILE A 96 6.95 -14.63 -5.79
N ILE A 97 5.99 -13.92 -5.19
CA ILE A 97 6.06 -12.47 -4.95
C ILE A 97 6.57 -12.19 -3.54
N MET A 98 7.77 -11.64 -3.45
CA MET A 98 8.42 -11.26 -2.20
C MET A 98 8.06 -9.82 -1.80
N TYR A 99 7.68 -9.61 -0.54
CA TYR A 99 7.29 -8.29 -0.01
C TYR A 99 7.79 -8.09 1.43
N TYR A 100 7.82 -6.84 1.91
CA TYR A 100 8.32 -6.49 3.24
C TYR A 100 7.34 -5.62 4.02
N GLU A 101 6.52 -6.24 4.88
CA GLU A 101 5.69 -5.50 5.84
C GLU A 101 5.52 -6.25 7.18
N THR A 102 5.45 -5.50 8.28
CA THR A 102 5.21 -6.02 9.66
C THR A 102 3.75 -6.41 9.94
N TYR A 103 2.87 -6.01 9.05
CA TYR A 103 1.43 -6.27 8.97
C TYR A 103 1.12 -6.35 7.48
N THR A 104 0.11 -7.07 7.02
CA THR A 104 0.01 -7.49 5.60
C THR A 104 -1.10 -6.79 4.79
N PRO A 105 -1.25 -5.44 4.78
CA PRO A 105 -2.26 -4.79 3.95
C PRO A 105 -1.91 -4.83 2.46
N ALA A 106 -0.63 -4.84 2.05
CA ALA A 106 -0.30 -4.72 0.63
C ALA A 106 -0.77 -5.91 -0.21
N PRO A 107 -0.44 -7.19 0.09
CA PRO A 107 -0.96 -8.33 -0.69
C PRO A 107 -2.49 -8.37 -0.70
N PHE A 108 -3.12 -7.96 0.40
CA PHE A 108 -4.57 -7.98 0.56
C PHE A 108 -5.25 -6.94 -0.37
N ILE A 109 -4.67 -5.74 -0.49
CA ILE A 109 -5.10 -4.71 -1.44
C ILE A 109 -4.92 -5.19 -2.88
N LEU A 110 -3.78 -5.81 -3.21
CA LEU A 110 -3.54 -6.36 -4.56
C LEU A 110 -4.59 -7.41 -4.95
N ILE A 111 -4.86 -8.37 -4.07
CA ILE A 111 -5.82 -9.45 -4.35
C ILE A 111 -7.25 -8.91 -4.47
N GLU A 112 -7.67 -7.95 -3.63
CA GLU A 112 -8.98 -7.30 -3.80
C GLU A 112 -9.08 -6.50 -5.11
N SER A 113 -8.03 -5.76 -5.49
CA SER A 113 -7.98 -5.05 -6.78
C SER A 113 -8.00 -6.02 -7.98
N LEU A 114 -7.35 -7.19 -7.90
CA LEU A 114 -7.43 -8.22 -8.94
C LEU A 114 -8.82 -8.86 -9.02
N LYS A 115 -9.46 -9.14 -7.88
CA LYS A 115 -10.86 -9.64 -7.81
C LYS A 115 -11.84 -8.68 -8.46
N LYS A 116 -11.72 -7.38 -8.19
CA LYS A 116 -12.57 -6.30 -8.73
C LYS A 116 -12.66 -6.30 -10.27
N TYR A 117 -11.63 -6.82 -10.95
CA TYR A 117 -11.54 -6.86 -12.42
C TYR A 117 -11.50 -8.29 -13.00
N ASN A 118 -11.84 -9.32 -12.21
CA ASN A 118 -11.77 -10.74 -12.60
C ASN A 118 -10.38 -11.20 -13.11
N LEU A 119 -9.30 -10.54 -12.68
CA LEU A 119 -7.93 -10.87 -13.06
C LEU A 119 -7.30 -11.93 -12.13
N LEU A 120 -7.93 -12.26 -11.00
CA LEU A 120 -7.39 -13.20 -10.02
C LEU A 120 -7.17 -14.64 -10.56
N PRO A 121 -8.06 -15.25 -11.37
CA PRO A 121 -7.82 -16.61 -11.89
C PRO A 121 -6.54 -16.66 -12.73
N ARG A 122 -6.41 -15.74 -13.69
CA ARG A 122 -5.23 -15.53 -14.54
C ARG A 122 -3.95 -15.29 -13.71
N PHE A 123 -4.05 -14.51 -12.63
CA PHE A 123 -2.95 -14.31 -11.69
C PHE A 123 -2.50 -15.59 -10.97
N LYS A 124 -3.43 -16.45 -10.52
CA LYS A 124 -3.12 -17.72 -9.83
C LYS A 124 -2.46 -18.79 -10.72
N GLU A 125 -2.72 -18.74 -12.02
CA GLU A 125 -2.04 -19.62 -12.98
C GLU A 125 -0.53 -19.38 -12.96
N THR A 126 -0.11 -18.12 -12.74
CA THR A 126 1.29 -17.67 -12.77
C THR A 126 1.94 -17.54 -11.40
N VAL A 127 1.25 -16.96 -10.42
CA VAL A 127 1.78 -16.69 -9.07
C VAL A 127 1.22 -17.71 -8.08
N LYS A 128 2.11 -18.41 -7.37
CA LYS A 128 1.72 -19.46 -6.39
C LYS A 128 1.68 -18.98 -4.95
N GLY A 129 2.35 -17.88 -4.64
CA GLY A 129 2.33 -17.34 -3.28
C GLY A 129 3.08 -16.03 -3.09
N PHE A 130 2.97 -15.55 -1.86
CA PHE A 130 3.60 -14.33 -1.39
C PHE A 130 4.58 -14.65 -0.24
N ALA A 131 5.84 -14.25 -0.37
CA ALA A 131 6.86 -14.44 0.67
C ALA A 131 7.02 -13.16 1.50
N ASN A 132 6.76 -13.20 2.81
CA ASN A 132 7.00 -12.04 3.68
C ASN A 132 8.43 -12.04 4.21
N SER A 133 9.31 -11.28 3.55
CA SER A 133 10.71 -11.14 3.93
C SER A 133 10.92 -10.55 5.32
N PHE A 134 9.92 -9.91 5.93
CA PHE A 134 10.07 -9.38 7.29
C PHE A 134 10.43 -10.49 8.29
N ASN A 135 9.80 -11.65 8.19
CA ASN A 135 10.02 -12.77 9.10
C ASN A 135 11.39 -13.43 8.86
N TYR A 136 11.79 -13.58 7.60
CA TYR A 136 13.13 -14.04 7.20
C TYR A 136 14.23 -13.09 7.70
N ILE A 137 14.14 -11.80 7.38
CA ILE A 137 15.13 -10.80 7.79
C ILE A 137 15.19 -10.69 9.32
N LYS A 138 14.05 -10.80 10.02
CA LYS A 138 14.04 -10.85 11.48
C LYS A 138 14.83 -12.04 12.01
N SER A 139 14.60 -13.26 11.52
CA SER A 139 15.28 -14.46 12.04
C SER A 139 16.80 -14.39 11.86
N LYS A 140 17.30 -13.80 10.77
CA LYS A 140 18.74 -13.58 10.54
C LYS A 140 19.31 -12.44 11.39
N CYS A 141 18.62 -11.30 11.45
CA CYS A 141 19.17 -10.08 12.05
C CYS A 141 18.85 -9.86 13.55
N GLU A 142 18.03 -10.69 14.20
CA GLU A 142 17.55 -10.45 15.58
C GLU A 142 18.65 -10.42 16.65
N LYS A 143 19.80 -11.06 16.40
CA LYS A 143 20.98 -10.98 17.26
C LYS A 143 21.82 -9.71 17.04
N ILE A 144 21.62 -9.01 15.92
CA ILE A 144 22.47 -7.92 15.43
C ILE A 144 21.77 -6.56 15.56
N MET A 145 20.45 -6.50 15.36
CA MET A 145 19.70 -5.25 15.26
C MET A 145 18.39 -5.26 16.05
N LEU A 146 18.10 -4.17 16.74
CA LEU A 146 16.82 -3.93 17.42
C LEU A 146 15.69 -3.48 16.47
N THR A 147 16.02 -3.01 15.25
CA THR A 147 15.04 -2.41 14.34
C THR A 147 15.27 -2.83 12.88
N TYR A 148 14.32 -3.58 12.33
CA TYR A 148 14.30 -4.00 10.93
C TYR A 148 13.43 -3.01 10.13
N SER A 149 14.02 -1.91 9.67
CA SER A 149 13.42 -1.07 8.64
C SER A 149 14.28 -1.13 7.39
N ILE A 150 13.67 -1.13 6.20
CA ILE A 150 14.42 -1.23 4.92
C ILE A 150 15.53 -0.18 4.86
N LYS A 151 15.29 1.04 5.35
CA LYS A 151 16.30 2.10 5.45
C LYS A 151 17.50 1.75 6.35
N ASN A 152 17.28 1.14 7.51
CA ASN A 152 18.36 0.75 8.41
C ASN A 152 19.11 -0.48 7.86
N LEU A 153 18.37 -1.44 7.29
CA LEU A 153 18.92 -2.65 6.67
C LEU A 153 19.82 -2.29 5.46
N ALA A 154 19.34 -1.46 4.54
CA ALA A 154 20.11 -0.99 3.39
C ALA A 154 21.38 -0.23 3.82
N LYS A 155 21.30 0.58 4.89
CA LYS A 155 22.46 1.30 5.39
C LYS A 155 23.50 0.40 6.06
N ILE A 156 23.08 -0.64 6.80
CA ILE A 156 24.01 -1.47 7.59
C ILE A 156 24.53 -2.67 6.79
N LEU A 157 23.67 -3.32 6.01
CA LEU A 157 24.03 -4.51 5.21
C LEU A 157 24.66 -4.12 3.87
N LEU A 158 24.12 -3.12 3.17
CA LEU A 158 24.53 -2.77 1.81
C LEU A 158 25.38 -1.48 1.74
N ASN A 159 25.56 -0.77 2.86
CA ASN A 159 26.17 0.56 2.95
C ASN A 159 25.57 1.59 1.96
N LYS A 160 24.28 1.45 1.62
CA LYS A 160 23.56 2.33 0.68
C LYS A 160 22.64 3.29 1.43
N GLU A 161 22.65 4.57 1.04
CA GLU A 161 21.55 5.47 1.37
C GLU A 161 20.37 5.20 0.45
N TYR A 162 19.17 5.08 1.02
CA TYR A 162 17.97 4.64 0.31
C TYR A 162 16.78 5.57 0.55
N ASN A 163 16.04 5.82 -0.53
CA ASN A 163 14.85 6.64 -0.56
C ASN A 163 13.57 5.79 -0.49
N ASN A 164 12.91 5.79 0.67
CA ASN A 164 11.73 4.96 0.96
C ASN A 164 10.39 5.51 0.38
N HIS A 165 10.44 6.46 -0.55
CA HIS A 165 9.26 7.16 -1.06
C HIS A 165 8.69 6.54 -2.35
N ASP A 166 9.56 6.12 -3.26
CA ASP A 166 9.16 5.41 -4.48
C ASP A 166 8.90 3.92 -4.20
N ALA A 167 8.09 3.22 -5.02
CA ALA A 167 7.76 1.79 -4.85
C ALA A 167 8.79 0.86 -5.52
N CYS A 168 9.27 1.21 -6.72
CA CYS A 168 10.25 0.46 -7.49
C CYS A 168 11.58 0.36 -6.72
N GLU A 169 12.03 1.48 -6.15
CA GLU A 169 13.23 1.48 -5.29
C GLU A 169 13.11 0.59 -4.05
N ARG A 170 11.89 0.38 -3.50
CA ARG A 170 11.71 -0.51 -2.34
C ARG A 170 11.81 -1.97 -2.75
N ALA A 171 11.16 -2.34 -3.86
CA ALA A 171 11.27 -3.67 -4.44
C ALA A 171 12.75 -3.98 -4.76
N ARG A 172 13.46 -3.04 -5.40
CA ARG A 172 14.89 -3.18 -5.72
C ARG A 172 15.76 -3.40 -4.49
N ILE A 173 15.68 -2.51 -3.49
CA ILE A 173 16.47 -2.63 -2.26
C ILE A 173 16.07 -3.85 -1.42
N LEU A 174 14.80 -4.27 -1.43
CA LEU A 174 14.38 -5.50 -0.78
C LEU A 174 15.04 -6.73 -1.41
N TYR A 175 15.13 -6.78 -2.75
CA TYR A 175 15.84 -7.85 -3.45
C TYR A 175 17.31 -7.91 -3.05
N GLU A 176 18.01 -6.76 -3.10
CA GLU A 176 19.42 -6.68 -2.69
C GLU A 176 19.65 -7.11 -1.23
N ILE A 177 18.77 -6.72 -0.30
CA ILE A 177 18.87 -7.11 1.13
C ILE A 177 18.72 -8.63 1.28
N VAL A 178 17.73 -9.24 0.63
CA VAL A 178 17.47 -10.68 0.80
C VAL A 178 18.54 -11.51 0.11
N ALA A 179 18.99 -11.14 -1.09
CA ALA A 179 20.10 -11.79 -1.78
C ALA A 179 21.43 -11.71 -0.98
N HIS A 180 21.72 -10.56 -0.35
CA HIS A 180 22.88 -10.46 0.55
C HIS A 180 22.76 -11.37 1.78
N LEU A 181 21.54 -11.61 2.28
CA LEU A 181 21.32 -12.45 3.46
C LEU A 181 21.32 -13.95 3.13
N SER A 182 20.94 -14.38 1.93
CA SER A 182 21.00 -15.80 1.52
C SER A 182 22.45 -16.25 1.25
N VAL A 183 23.25 -15.44 0.55
CA VAL A 183 24.68 -15.71 0.32
C VAL A 183 25.47 -15.88 1.62
N GLY A 184 25.02 -15.26 2.72
CA GLY A 184 25.66 -15.36 4.04
C GLY A 184 25.57 -16.73 4.72
N GLU A 185 24.75 -17.65 4.22
CA GLU A 185 24.59 -19.01 4.80
C GLU A 185 25.11 -20.15 3.92
N SER A 186 25.23 -19.94 2.60
CA SER A 186 25.85 -20.92 1.69
C SER A 186 27.35 -21.10 1.96
N GLN A 187 27.78 -22.33 2.25
CA GLN A 187 29.21 -22.70 2.23
C GLN A 187 29.80 -22.64 0.80
N ASP A 188 28.94 -22.71 -0.22
CA ASP A 188 29.31 -22.74 -1.64
C ASP A 188 29.08 -21.40 -2.40
N GLY A 189 28.68 -20.32 -1.70
CA GLY A 189 28.67 -18.95 -2.23
C GLY A 189 27.44 -18.49 -3.04
N GLU A 190 26.54 -19.38 -3.46
CA GLU A 190 25.23 -19.03 -4.06
C GLU A 190 24.09 -19.85 -3.44
N GLU A 191 23.40 -19.31 -2.42
CA GLU A 191 22.08 -19.82 -2.02
C GLU A 191 20.97 -19.12 -2.83
N ASP A 192 20.14 -19.92 -3.52
CA ASP A 192 18.95 -19.45 -4.23
C ASP A 192 18.01 -18.72 -3.24
N VAL A 193 17.68 -17.47 -3.56
CA VAL A 193 16.71 -16.64 -2.82
C VAL A 193 15.36 -17.36 -2.64
N SER A 194 14.99 -18.24 -3.58
CA SER A 194 13.81 -19.10 -3.47
C SER A 194 13.91 -20.07 -2.29
N ALA A 195 15.06 -20.74 -2.09
CA ALA A 195 15.26 -21.70 -1.02
C ALA A 195 15.22 -21.03 0.36
N ALA A 196 15.92 -19.88 0.50
CA ALA A 196 15.96 -19.09 1.72
C ALA A 196 14.56 -18.60 2.19
N LEU A 197 13.65 -18.33 1.24
CA LEU A 197 12.30 -17.82 1.50
C LEU A 197 11.23 -18.90 1.62
N GLN A 198 11.50 -20.15 1.24
CA GLN A 198 10.49 -21.21 1.11
C GLN A 198 9.61 -21.41 2.36
N SER A 199 10.19 -21.27 3.57
CA SER A 199 9.48 -21.39 4.85
C SER A 199 8.66 -20.15 5.25
N TYR A 200 8.69 -19.09 4.45
CA TYR A 200 8.01 -17.81 4.66
C TYR A 200 7.01 -17.46 3.54
N VAL A 201 6.75 -18.42 2.64
CA VAL A 201 5.74 -18.32 1.57
C VAL A 201 4.36 -18.64 2.14
N SER A 202 3.39 -17.77 1.88
CA SER A 202 1.96 -18.08 1.98
C SER A 202 1.35 -18.25 0.61
N THR A 203 0.48 -19.25 0.45
CA THR A 203 -0.27 -19.47 -0.81
C THR A 203 -1.21 -18.31 -1.14
N VAL A 204 -1.66 -18.18 -2.38
CA VAL A 204 -2.65 -17.14 -2.75
C VAL A 204 -3.98 -17.39 -2.01
N GLU A 205 -4.33 -18.66 -1.79
CA GLU A 205 -5.47 -19.14 -1.02
C GLU A 205 -5.42 -18.68 0.44
N GLU A 206 -4.29 -18.87 1.14
CA GLU A 206 -4.10 -18.35 2.51
C GLU A 206 -4.26 -16.82 2.60
N ILE A 207 -3.79 -16.09 1.58
CA ILE A 207 -3.98 -14.64 1.51
C ILE A 207 -5.46 -14.29 1.33
N GLU A 208 -6.23 -15.05 0.54
CA GLU A 208 -7.68 -14.87 0.42
C GLU A 208 -8.44 -15.17 1.72
N GLU A 209 -8.07 -16.23 2.43
CA GLU A 209 -8.61 -16.55 3.76
C GLU A 209 -8.30 -15.43 4.77
N GLY A 210 -7.07 -14.91 4.75
CA GLY A 210 -6.66 -13.75 5.54
C GLY A 210 -7.49 -12.50 5.25
N ILE A 211 -7.84 -12.25 3.98
CA ILE A 211 -8.74 -11.16 3.58
C ILE A 211 -10.16 -11.39 4.13
N ALA A 212 -10.68 -12.62 4.04
CA ALA A 212 -11.99 -12.97 4.58
C ALA A 212 -12.06 -12.76 6.10
N ALA A 213 -11.05 -13.24 6.84
CA ALA A 213 -10.91 -13.02 8.28
C ALA A 213 -10.79 -11.51 8.65
N MET A 214 -10.05 -10.73 7.84
CA MET A 214 -9.96 -9.28 8.01
C MET A 214 -11.32 -8.59 7.78
N LYS A 215 -12.10 -9.02 6.77
CA LYS A 215 -13.44 -8.50 6.50
C LYS A 215 -14.40 -8.78 7.66
N VAL A 216 -14.42 -10.00 8.21
CA VAL A 216 -15.21 -10.35 9.41
C VAL A 216 -14.80 -9.48 10.61
N THR A 217 -13.48 -9.32 10.84
CA THR A 217 -12.95 -8.47 11.91
C THR A 217 -13.37 -7.00 11.74
N LEU A 218 -13.37 -6.48 10.50
CA LEU A 218 -13.78 -5.12 10.18
C LEU A 218 -15.30 -4.92 10.43
N SER A 219 -16.14 -5.89 10.06
CA SER A 219 -17.57 -5.87 10.35
C SER A 219 -17.84 -5.83 11.86
N LYS A 220 -17.15 -6.67 12.66
CA LYS A 220 -17.21 -6.63 14.13
C LYS A 220 -16.79 -5.26 14.67
N GLN A 221 -15.66 -4.71 14.20
CA GLN A 221 -15.19 -3.37 14.58
C GLN A 221 -16.15 -2.23 14.20
N ASN A 222 -16.92 -2.39 13.13
CA ASN A 222 -17.95 -1.46 12.68
C ASN A 222 -19.23 -1.56 13.53
N SER A 223 -19.64 -2.76 13.94
CA SER A 223 -20.78 -2.95 14.86
C SER A 223 -20.57 -2.16 16.17
N LEU A 224 -19.34 -2.15 16.71
CA LEU A 224 -18.97 -1.46 17.94
C LEU A 224 -18.78 0.07 17.76
N LYS A 225 -18.96 0.62 16.56
CA LYS A 225 -18.80 2.05 16.28
C LYS A 225 -19.73 2.98 17.10
N PRO A 226 -20.98 2.63 17.46
CA PRO A 226 -21.82 3.45 18.33
C PRO A 226 -21.18 3.70 19.70
N ILE A 227 -20.68 2.63 20.35
CA ILE A 227 -20.05 2.69 21.68
C ILE A 227 -18.71 3.44 21.63
N PHE A 228 -17.81 3.05 20.73
CA PHE A 228 -16.43 3.56 20.73
C PHE A 228 -16.23 4.84 19.91
N GLY A 229 -17.13 5.15 18.97
CA GLY A 229 -17.02 6.29 18.06
C GLY A 229 -16.90 7.67 18.73
N PRO A 230 -17.59 7.97 19.84
CA PRO A 230 -17.35 9.19 20.62
C PRO A 230 -15.93 9.26 21.19
N PHE A 231 -15.44 8.17 21.78
CA PHE A 231 -14.14 8.11 22.46
C PHE A 231 -12.95 8.09 21.49
N ILE A 232 -13.09 7.42 20.33
CA ILE A 232 -12.08 7.42 19.26
C ILE A 232 -11.89 8.82 18.65
N ARG A 233 -12.92 9.68 18.68
CA ARG A 233 -12.84 11.09 18.26
C ARG A 233 -12.15 12.00 19.29
N MET A 234 -11.91 11.54 20.51
CA MET A 234 -11.24 12.31 21.57
C MET A 234 -9.77 11.89 21.69
N ASP A 235 -8.82 12.71 21.24
CA ASP A 235 -7.39 12.34 21.17
C ASP A 235 -6.83 11.73 22.47
N LYS A 236 -7.20 12.27 23.64
CA LYS A 236 -6.76 11.75 24.95
C LYS A 236 -7.24 10.33 25.27
N LYS A 237 -8.44 9.93 24.81
CA LYS A 237 -9.03 8.60 25.04
C LYS A 237 -8.94 7.68 23.83
N ARG A 238 -8.56 8.19 22.65
CA ARG A 238 -8.51 7.45 21.38
C ARG A 238 -7.66 6.18 21.44
N ARG A 239 -6.46 6.23 22.03
CA ARG A 239 -5.58 5.05 22.13
C ARG A 239 -6.23 3.97 23.00
N GLN A 240 -6.76 4.34 24.16
CA GLN A 240 -7.43 3.43 25.09
C GLN A 240 -8.67 2.81 24.45
N ALA A 241 -9.54 3.62 23.85
CA ALA A 241 -10.73 3.16 23.14
C ALA A 241 -10.42 2.18 21.99
N LEU A 242 -9.27 2.33 21.30
CA LEU A 242 -8.84 1.38 20.27
C LEU A 242 -8.34 0.05 20.84
N ILE A 243 -7.68 0.07 22.02
CA ILE A 243 -7.24 -1.14 22.74
C ILE A 243 -8.46 -1.89 23.27
N LEU A 244 -9.33 -1.23 24.03
CA LEU A 244 -10.56 -1.81 24.59
C LEU A 244 -11.48 -2.38 23.50
N ARG A 245 -11.66 -1.67 22.37
CA ARG A 245 -12.40 -2.21 21.21
C ARG A 245 -11.72 -3.45 20.62
N ARG A 246 -10.38 -3.51 20.60
CA ARG A 246 -9.65 -4.67 20.12
C ARG A 246 -9.94 -5.90 20.98
N HIS A 247 -9.93 -5.77 22.31
CA HIS A 247 -10.23 -6.86 23.23
C HIS A 247 -11.60 -7.51 22.95
N LEU A 248 -12.66 -6.71 22.78
CA LEU A 248 -13.98 -7.23 22.35
C LEU A 248 -13.88 -8.00 21.03
N THR A 249 -13.27 -7.41 19.99
CA THR A 249 -13.24 -8.02 18.65
C THR A 249 -12.34 -9.26 18.55
N SER A 250 -11.27 -9.34 19.35
CA SER A 250 -10.43 -10.55 19.48
C SER A 250 -11.14 -11.67 20.23
N SER A 251 -12.15 -11.32 21.03
CA SER A 251 -12.98 -12.26 21.80
C SER A 251 -14.29 -12.62 21.10
N ASP A 252 -14.44 -12.22 19.84
CA ASP A 252 -15.65 -12.41 19.02
C ASP A 252 -16.92 -11.72 19.54
N ILE A 253 -16.79 -10.77 20.49
CA ILE A 253 -17.91 -10.00 21.04
C ILE A 253 -18.26 -8.85 20.10
N ASP A 254 -19.51 -8.79 19.67
CA ASP A 254 -20.08 -7.72 18.84
C ASP A 254 -21.11 -6.83 19.59
N TYR A 255 -21.70 -5.87 18.89
CA TYR A 255 -22.68 -4.96 19.47
C TYR A 255 -24.00 -5.64 19.88
N GLU A 256 -24.50 -6.61 19.11
CA GLU A 256 -25.78 -7.25 19.40
C GLU A 256 -25.66 -8.22 20.58
N MET A 257 -24.50 -8.87 20.77
CA MET A 257 -24.19 -9.61 22.00
C MET A 257 -24.25 -8.70 23.23
N LEU A 258 -23.55 -7.56 23.21
CA LEU A 258 -23.57 -6.59 24.32
C LEU A 258 -24.98 -6.02 24.56
N ARG A 259 -25.75 -5.80 23.49
CA ARG A 259 -27.14 -5.34 23.58
C ARG A 259 -28.04 -6.42 24.16
N ALA A 260 -27.84 -7.70 23.83
CA ALA A 260 -28.62 -8.80 24.39
C ALA A 260 -28.41 -8.95 25.90
N VAL A 261 -27.15 -8.90 26.36
CA VAL A 261 -26.77 -8.89 27.80
C VAL A 261 -27.48 -7.75 28.53
N TRP A 262 -27.38 -6.52 27.99
CA TRP A 262 -28.08 -5.35 28.53
C TRP A 262 -29.62 -5.51 28.54
N THR A 263 -30.20 -6.13 27.50
CA THR A 263 -31.66 -6.31 27.38
C THR A 263 -32.20 -7.34 28.37
N ARG A 264 -31.37 -8.27 28.84
CA ARG A 264 -31.72 -9.29 29.83
C ARG A 264 -31.44 -8.87 31.28
N ASP A 265 -30.94 -7.66 31.49
CA ASP A 265 -30.46 -7.15 32.79
C ASP A 265 -29.34 -8.03 33.40
N GLU A 266 -28.51 -8.64 32.54
CA GLU A 266 -27.32 -9.41 32.95
C GLU A 266 -26.16 -8.47 33.34
N ASP A 267 -25.38 -8.82 34.37
CA ASP A 267 -24.19 -8.06 34.79
C ASP A 267 -23.14 -8.03 33.66
N MET A 268 -22.99 -6.86 33.05
CA MET A 268 -22.05 -6.59 31.96
C MET A 268 -20.60 -6.90 32.35
N LYS A 269 -20.19 -6.64 33.59
CA LYS A 269 -18.82 -6.89 34.07
C LYS A 269 -18.54 -8.38 34.16
N VAL A 270 -19.51 -9.15 34.67
CA VAL A 270 -19.43 -10.61 34.75
C VAL A 270 -19.43 -11.22 33.34
N PHE A 271 -20.32 -10.77 32.45
CA PHE A 271 -20.34 -11.19 31.06
C PHE A 271 -18.97 -10.96 30.37
N LEU A 272 -18.43 -9.75 30.47
CA LEU A 272 -17.14 -9.40 29.89
C LEU A 272 -16.01 -10.26 30.45
N LYS A 273 -15.94 -10.44 31.78
CA LYS A 273 -14.90 -11.25 32.43
C LYS A 273 -14.93 -12.72 32.00
N ASN A 274 -16.11 -13.27 31.73
CA ASN A 274 -16.27 -14.67 31.32
C ASN A 274 -16.06 -14.91 29.81
N ASN A 275 -16.28 -13.89 28.96
CA ASN A 275 -16.26 -14.05 27.49
C ASN A 275 -15.04 -13.41 26.81
N LEU A 276 -14.26 -12.56 27.50
CA LEU A 276 -13.04 -11.98 26.95
C LEU A 276 -11.91 -13.01 26.90
N LYS A 277 -11.24 -13.11 25.74
CA LYS A 277 -10.10 -14.01 25.53
C LYS A 277 -8.80 -13.32 25.95
N GLY A 278 -8.10 -13.95 26.89
CA GLY A 278 -6.80 -13.51 27.40
C GLY A 278 -6.90 -12.57 28.61
N GLU A 279 -5.75 -12.31 29.24
CA GLU A 279 -5.68 -11.46 30.44
C GLU A 279 -5.96 -9.98 30.10
N ILE A 280 -6.82 -9.37 30.91
CA ILE A 280 -7.22 -7.96 30.85
C ILE A 280 -7.10 -7.41 32.27
N SER A 281 -6.61 -6.17 32.41
CA SER A 281 -6.53 -5.54 33.73
C SER A 281 -7.93 -5.19 34.25
N ASP A 282 -8.14 -5.27 35.57
CA ASP A 282 -9.43 -4.85 36.17
C ASP A 282 -9.74 -3.36 35.91
N GLU A 283 -8.71 -2.54 35.68
CA GLU A 283 -8.85 -1.15 35.20
C GLU A 283 -9.47 -1.10 33.80
N ASP A 284 -8.88 -1.82 32.82
CA ASP A 284 -9.38 -1.90 31.45
C ASP A 284 -10.80 -2.50 31.39
N LEU A 285 -11.09 -3.53 32.21
CA LEU A 285 -12.41 -4.15 32.30
C LEU A 285 -13.46 -3.15 32.81
N THR A 286 -13.11 -2.35 33.83
CA THR A 286 -14.01 -1.33 34.41
C THR A 286 -14.21 -0.14 33.46
N ASP A 287 -13.17 0.27 32.74
CA ASP A 287 -13.26 1.30 31.69
C ASP A 287 -14.15 0.82 30.52
N LEU A 288 -14.04 -0.46 30.14
CA LEU A 288 -14.84 -1.10 29.09
C LEU A 288 -16.31 -1.18 29.47
N GLU A 289 -16.61 -1.68 30.68
CA GLU A 289 -17.95 -1.71 31.29
C GLU A 289 -18.57 -0.30 31.29
N PHE A 290 -17.85 0.70 31.83
CA PHE A 290 -18.31 2.09 31.87
C PHE A 290 -18.64 2.64 30.47
N MET A 291 -17.81 2.34 29.46
CA MET A 291 -18.06 2.79 28.08
C MET A 291 -19.31 2.16 27.47
N ILE A 292 -19.59 0.88 27.75
CA ILE A 292 -20.76 0.16 27.24
C ILE A 292 -22.03 0.63 27.96
N VAL A 293 -22.05 0.60 29.30
CA VAL A 293 -23.20 1.01 30.13
C VAL A 293 -23.61 2.45 29.82
N LYS A 294 -22.63 3.36 29.68
CA LYS A 294 -22.89 4.76 29.30
C LYS A 294 -23.57 4.89 27.94
N HIS A 295 -23.25 4.04 26.97
CA HIS A 295 -23.88 4.06 25.64
C HIS A 295 -25.30 3.47 25.68
N MET A 296 -25.48 2.34 26.35
CA MET A 296 -26.79 1.68 26.45
C MET A 296 -27.80 2.51 27.26
N GLY A 297 -27.41 3.05 28.41
CA GLY A 297 -28.27 3.94 29.21
C GLY A 297 -28.65 5.25 28.50
N ALA A 298 -27.77 5.77 27.62
CA ALA A 298 -28.04 6.96 26.81
C ALA A 298 -28.92 6.69 25.58
N THR A 299 -29.14 5.42 25.21
CA THR A 299 -29.98 5.04 24.05
C THR A 299 -31.34 4.48 24.46
N GLY A 300 -31.52 4.03 25.71
CA GLY A 300 -32.82 3.63 26.27
C GLY A 300 -33.72 4.78 26.71
N SER A 301 -33.19 6.00 26.87
CA SER A 301 -33.93 7.16 27.40
C SER A 301 -34.58 8.02 26.30
N GLY A 302 -35.49 7.40 25.55
CA GLY A 302 -36.39 8.12 24.66
C GLY A 302 -37.48 8.87 25.45
N GLY A 303 -37.42 10.21 25.46
CA GLY A 303 -38.58 11.03 25.81
C GLY A 303 -38.93 11.15 27.30
N GLY A 304 -38.01 11.71 28.10
CA GLY A 304 -38.38 12.48 29.29
C GLY A 304 -38.63 11.72 30.60
N GLN A 305 -37.65 11.80 31.50
CA GLN A 305 -37.92 12.35 32.83
C GLN A 305 -36.67 13.06 33.38
N ASN A 306 -36.90 14.13 34.14
CA ASN A 306 -35.84 14.81 34.89
C ASN A 306 -35.54 13.98 36.14
N ASP A 307 -34.30 13.53 36.30
CA ASP A 307 -33.74 13.27 37.63
C ASP A 307 -32.53 14.18 37.88
N LYS A 308 -32.84 15.36 38.43
CA LYS A 308 -31.90 16.10 39.25
C LYS A 308 -31.76 15.35 40.58
N ASN A 309 -30.56 15.37 41.15
CA ASN A 309 -30.21 14.87 42.49
C ASN A 309 -29.86 13.37 42.60
N LYS A 310 -28.63 13.03 42.18
CA LYS A 310 -27.74 12.22 43.02
C LYS A 310 -26.27 12.59 42.81
N SER A 311 -25.88 13.72 43.39
CA SER A 311 -24.48 14.07 43.61
C SER A 311 -23.92 13.23 44.77
N SER A 312 -23.50 12.00 44.51
CA SER A 312 -22.69 11.21 45.43
C SER A 312 -21.23 11.27 44.99
N ALA A 313 -20.41 12.00 45.75
CA ALA A 313 -18.98 12.08 45.50
C ALA A 313 -18.30 10.74 45.77
N LEU A 314 -17.62 10.20 44.75
CA LEU A 314 -16.54 9.23 44.94
C LEU A 314 -15.25 9.90 44.45
N GLY A 315 -14.40 10.25 45.42
CA GLY A 315 -13.17 10.99 45.16
C GLY A 315 -12.12 10.10 44.49
N LEU A 316 -11.71 10.45 43.27
CA LEU A 316 -10.50 9.90 42.69
C LEU A 316 -9.29 10.46 43.44
N GLY A 317 -8.59 9.58 44.14
CA GLY A 317 -7.51 9.91 45.05
C GLY A 317 -6.36 10.65 44.36
N LYS A 318 -6.14 11.90 44.75
CA LYS A 318 -4.79 12.47 44.71
C LYS A 318 -3.98 11.75 45.78
N ASN A 319 -2.98 10.96 45.39
CA ASN A 319 -1.76 10.88 46.18
C ASN A 319 -0.54 10.57 45.31
N SER A 320 0.49 11.38 45.51
CA SER A 320 1.78 11.28 44.86
C SER A 320 2.62 10.19 45.51
N LEU A 321 3.25 9.34 44.71
CA LEU A 321 4.43 8.58 45.13
C LEU A 321 5.62 8.94 44.24
N LYS A 322 6.51 9.75 44.81
CA LYS A 322 7.82 10.04 44.22
C LYS A 322 8.63 8.74 44.21
N LYS A 323 9.11 8.31 43.04
CA LYS A 323 10.33 7.51 42.94
C LYS A 323 11.30 8.20 41.99
N ASN A 324 12.47 8.56 42.53
CA ASN A 324 13.58 9.07 41.76
C ASN A 324 14.12 7.95 40.86
N VAL A 325 14.17 8.17 39.55
CA VAL A 325 15.11 7.48 38.66
C VAL A 325 15.77 8.53 37.78
N THR A 326 17.09 8.57 37.86
CA THR A 326 17.95 9.58 37.25
C THR A 326 17.87 9.53 35.72
N ARG A 327 17.37 10.59 35.09
CA ARG A 327 17.58 10.83 33.65
C ARG A 327 18.85 11.65 33.44
N GLN A 328 19.94 10.98 33.05
CA GLN A 328 21.08 11.69 32.48
C GLN A 328 20.76 12.15 31.05
N ASN A 329 20.93 13.46 30.87
CA ASN A 329 21.12 14.24 29.65
C ASN A 329 21.29 13.49 28.31
N PHE A 330 20.50 13.89 27.32
CA PHE A 330 21.05 14.23 26.00
C PHE A 330 20.45 15.57 25.54
N ARG A 331 21.33 16.55 25.29
CA ARG A 331 20.95 17.89 24.78
C ARG A 331 20.75 17.83 23.27
N GLY A 332 19.66 18.41 22.77
CA GLY A 332 19.42 18.68 21.35
C GLY A 332 18.91 20.11 21.17
N ASN A 333 19.59 20.91 20.36
CA ASN A 333 19.38 22.35 20.27
C ASN A 333 18.00 22.75 19.72
N GLN A 334 17.25 23.55 20.49
CA GLN A 334 16.09 24.30 20.02
C GLN A 334 16.56 25.62 19.37
N ARG A 335 16.41 25.76 18.04
CA ARG A 335 16.44 27.08 17.37
C ARG A 335 15.00 27.52 17.09
N LYS A 336 14.67 28.73 17.56
CA LYS A 336 13.33 29.34 17.45
C LYS A 336 13.01 29.72 15.99
N PRO A 337 11.77 29.53 15.49
CA PRO A 337 11.31 30.17 14.27
C PRO A 337 10.90 31.63 14.57
N ASN A 338 11.36 32.58 13.76
CA ASN A 338 11.07 33.99 13.93
C ASN A 338 9.77 34.35 13.19
N LYS A 339 8.82 35.01 13.86
CA LYS A 339 7.63 35.59 13.22
C LYS A 339 7.98 36.95 12.61
N LYS A 340 7.72 37.13 11.31
CA LYS A 340 7.25 38.38 10.66
C LYS A 340 7.24 38.18 9.15
N PHE A 341 6.09 38.34 8.52
CA PHE A 341 5.82 39.40 7.55
C PHE A 341 4.29 39.47 7.39
N GLY A 342 3.75 40.69 7.36
CA GLY A 342 2.31 40.92 7.27
C GLY A 342 1.93 41.47 5.90
N ASP A 343 0.67 41.30 5.53
CA ASP A 343 0.07 41.97 4.40
C ASP A 343 0.17 43.49 4.53
N ASN A 344 0.39 44.18 3.41
CA ASN A 344 -0.19 45.50 3.22
C ASN A 344 -0.36 45.81 1.74
N SER A 345 -1.62 45.96 1.32
CA SER A 345 -2.01 46.51 0.03
C SER A 345 -1.76 48.03 -0.03
N LYS A 346 -1.31 48.55 -1.18
CA LYS A 346 -1.83 49.81 -1.75
C LYS A 346 -1.34 50.11 -3.18
N THR A 347 -2.31 50.06 -4.10
CA THR A 347 -2.57 50.99 -5.21
C THR A 347 -1.53 52.08 -5.58
N GLY A 348 -1.20 52.16 -6.87
CA GLY A 348 -0.64 53.37 -7.53
C GLY A 348 -0.52 53.19 -9.05
N LYS A 349 -1.29 53.94 -9.85
CA LYS A 349 -1.23 53.96 -11.32
C LYS A 349 -0.36 55.14 -11.82
N ILE A 350 -0.01 55.10 -13.12
CA ILE A 350 -0.01 56.20 -14.14
C ILE A 350 1.33 56.38 -14.91
N ASN A 351 1.22 56.17 -16.24
CA ASN A 351 1.97 56.68 -17.42
C ASN A 351 3.51 56.57 -17.48
N SER A 352 4.14 56.02 -18.54
CA SER A 352 4.12 56.33 -20.01
C SER A 352 4.86 57.62 -20.41
N ALA A 353 6.04 57.50 -21.01
CA ALA A 353 6.36 57.99 -22.38
C ALA A 353 7.87 57.89 -22.74
N ASN A 354 8.13 57.54 -24.00
CA ASN A 354 9.32 57.77 -24.85
C ASN A 354 10.58 58.47 -24.32
N SER A 355 11.75 57.90 -24.67
CA SER A 355 12.67 58.56 -25.61
C SER A 355 13.62 57.56 -26.32
N ASN A 356 13.83 57.77 -27.62
CA ASN A 356 14.97 57.22 -28.37
C ASN A 356 16.19 58.14 -28.17
N LEU A 357 17.42 57.61 -28.22
CA LEU A 357 18.37 58.00 -29.28
C LEU A 357 19.65 57.13 -29.35
N THR A 358 20.26 57.16 -30.53
CA THR A 358 21.44 56.45 -31.06
C THR A 358 22.81 57.02 -30.68
N SER A 359 23.84 56.16 -30.61
CA SER A 359 25.22 56.36 -31.16
C SER A 359 26.05 55.06 -30.91
N THR A 360 26.65 54.36 -31.89
CA THR A 360 27.95 54.58 -32.59
C THR A 360 29.14 54.72 -31.62
N THR A 361 30.31 54.02 -31.71
CA THR A 361 31.10 53.53 -32.89
C THR A 361 32.08 52.36 -32.61
N ALA A 362 32.22 51.46 -33.60
CA ALA A 362 33.44 50.87 -34.21
C ALA A 362 34.70 50.33 -33.44
N SER A 363 35.11 49.11 -33.86
CA SER A 363 36.49 48.59 -34.07
C SER A 363 37.43 48.38 -32.85
N THR A 364 38.35 47.40 -32.78
CA THR A 364 39.16 46.69 -33.81
C THR A 364 39.46 45.21 -33.48
N LYS A 365 39.59 44.37 -34.53
CA LYS A 365 40.75 43.52 -34.97
C LYS A 365 41.78 43.02 -33.90
N SER A 366 42.38 41.81 -33.96
CA SER A 366 42.49 40.81 -35.05
C SER A 366 43.15 39.45 -34.65
N ASN A 367 42.90 38.41 -35.47
CA ASN A 367 43.78 37.27 -35.91
C ASN A 367 44.44 36.34 -34.87
N ASN A 368 44.31 35.01 -34.96
CA ASN A 368 44.87 34.05 -35.96
C ASN A 368 43.96 32.78 -35.96
N LYS A 369 43.56 32.06 -37.04
CA LYS A 369 44.24 31.51 -38.25
C LYS A 369 45.35 30.49 -37.87
N SER A 370 45.29 29.21 -38.20
CA SER A 370 45.10 28.64 -39.55
C SER A 370 44.75 27.14 -39.59
N ASN A 371 43.94 26.76 -40.59
CA ASN A 371 44.05 25.62 -41.54
C ASN A 371 44.11 24.15 -41.01
N GLY A 372 43.53 23.15 -41.68
CA GLY A 372 42.64 23.11 -42.87
C GLY A 372 42.16 21.68 -43.19
N ASP A 373 41.05 21.58 -43.95
CA ASP A 373 40.81 20.84 -45.21
C ASP A 373 41.42 19.42 -45.40
N GLU A 374 40.81 18.39 -46.04
CA GLU A 374 39.60 18.21 -46.88
C GLU A 374 38.79 16.94 -46.44
N ASN A 375 37.52 16.65 -46.76
CA ASN A 375 36.53 17.11 -47.77
C ASN A 375 36.44 16.30 -49.10
N ILE A 376 35.76 15.13 -49.09
CA ILE A 376 35.21 14.47 -50.31
C ILE A 376 33.73 14.14 -50.13
N LYS A 377 32.93 14.45 -51.15
CA LYS A 377 31.49 14.16 -51.28
C LYS A 377 31.24 13.65 -52.69
N THR A 378 30.50 12.54 -52.85
CA THR A 378 29.76 12.27 -54.09
C THR A 378 28.59 11.34 -53.85
N GLU A 379 27.41 11.73 -54.33
CA GLU A 379 26.22 10.89 -54.48
C GLU A 379 26.28 10.14 -55.82
N SER A 380 25.55 9.02 -55.95
CA SER A 380 24.70 8.72 -57.12
C SER A 380 23.87 7.45 -56.90
N GLN A 381 22.66 7.44 -57.45
CA GLN A 381 21.69 6.32 -57.42
C GLN A 381 21.73 5.52 -58.74
N SER A 382 21.38 4.23 -58.68
CA SER A 382 20.48 3.48 -59.60
C SER A 382 20.53 1.98 -59.20
N GLU A 383 19.47 1.19 -58.99
CA GLU A 383 18.11 1.03 -59.56
C GLU A 383 18.04 -0.12 -60.62
N ILE A 384 16.88 -0.80 -60.72
CA ILE A 384 16.49 -1.81 -61.75
C ILE A 384 17.11 -3.23 -61.58
N CYS A 385 16.45 -4.41 -61.68
CA CYS A 385 15.05 -4.89 -61.92
C CYS A 385 14.75 -6.00 -60.86
N ALA A 386 13.54 -6.27 -60.35
CA ALA A 386 12.22 -6.55 -60.97
C ALA A 386 12.04 -8.02 -61.43
N ASP A 387 10.97 -8.64 -60.90
CA ASP A 387 9.99 -9.55 -61.55
C ASP A 387 10.47 -10.97 -61.94
N ASP A 388 9.67 -12.03 -62.17
CA ASP A 388 8.22 -12.37 -62.16
C ASP A 388 8.13 -13.94 -62.15
N ASP A 389 7.04 -14.69 -61.91
CA ASP A 389 5.77 -14.60 -61.14
C ASP A 389 5.14 -16.05 -61.09
N SER A 390 4.00 -16.24 -60.40
CA SER A 390 2.90 -17.16 -60.75
C SER A 390 3.16 -18.68 -61.00
N ALA A 391 2.48 -19.53 -60.19
CA ALA A 391 1.41 -20.46 -60.64
C ALA A 391 0.93 -21.32 -59.43
N THR A 392 -0.34 -21.43 -59.00
CA THR A 392 -1.66 -21.77 -59.60
C THR A 392 -1.97 -23.27 -59.80
N ALA A 393 -3.27 -23.61 -59.71
CA ALA A 393 -3.93 -24.94 -59.67
C ALA A 393 -3.80 -25.72 -58.34
N ALA A 394 -4.83 -26.12 -57.58
CA ALA A 394 -6.26 -26.43 -57.79
C ALA A 394 -6.57 -27.82 -58.39
N ILE A 395 -7.35 -28.63 -57.65
CA ILE A 395 -8.21 -29.81 -57.95
C ILE A 395 -8.57 -30.42 -56.55
N VAL A 396 -9.79 -30.49 -56.00
CA VAL A 396 -11.15 -30.95 -56.44
C VAL A 396 -11.46 -32.40 -55.99
N SER A 397 -12.70 -32.64 -55.50
CA SER A 397 -13.40 -33.94 -55.25
C SER A 397 -12.88 -34.88 -54.14
N GLU A 398 -13.68 -35.70 -53.43
CA GLU A 398 -15.15 -35.87 -53.35
C GLU A 398 -15.62 -36.61 -52.07
N VAL A 399 -16.86 -36.32 -51.65
CA VAL A 399 -17.94 -37.20 -51.08
C VAL A 399 -17.61 -38.46 -50.25
N SER A 400 -18.13 -38.51 -49.01
CA SER A 400 -19.06 -39.54 -48.44
C SER A 400 -19.09 -39.51 -46.89
N ASP A 401 -20.02 -40.14 -46.16
CA ASP A 401 -21.49 -40.12 -46.20
C ASP A 401 -22.04 -40.72 -44.87
N SER A 402 -23.30 -40.41 -44.51
CA SER A 402 -24.20 -41.21 -43.64
C SER A 402 -23.95 -41.46 -42.13
N CYS A 403 -25.08 -41.75 -41.43
CA CYS A 403 -25.28 -42.23 -40.03
C CYS A 403 -25.15 -41.18 -38.91
N ARG A 404 -26.18 -40.43 -38.49
CA ARG A 404 -27.60 -40.74 -38.18
C ARG A 404 -27.82 -41.75 -37.03
N SER A 405 -28.48 -41.27 -35.97
CA SER A 405 -28.75 -41.91 -34.67
C SER A 405 -29.72 -43.11 -34.73
N PRO A 406 -29.96 -43.79 -33.58
CA PRO A 406 -31.28 -43.61 -32.97
C PRO A 406 -31.32 -43.52 -31.43
N ASN A 407 -32.46 -43.05 -30.92
CA ASN A 407 -32.85 -43.02 -29.50
C ASN A 407 -33.32 -44.39 -28.97
N LEU A 408 -33.22 -44.59 -27.64
CA LEU A 408 -34.07 -45.45 -26.80
C LEU A 408 -34.00 -44.86 -25.36
N VAL A 409 -35.03 -44.19 -24.82
CA VAL A 409 -36.36 -44.65 -24.34
C VAL A 409 -36.31 -45.28 -22.92
N ASP A 410 -37.20 -44.73 -22.09
CA ASP A 410 -37.57 -45.02 -20.69
C ASP A 410 -37.43 -46.48 -20.18
N ASN A 411 -37.11 -46.65 -18.88
CA ASN A 411 -38.16 -46.87 -17.86
C ASN A 411 -37.71 -47.09 -16.39
N LYS A 412 -38.63 -46.69 -15.50
CA LYS A 412 -39.04 -47.29 -14.21
C LYS A 412 -38.35 -46.96 -12.87
N LYS A 413 -39.24 -46.95 -11.88
CA LYS A 413 -39.13 -46.61 -10.44
C LYS A 413 -38.90 -47.86 -9.57
N GLU A 414 -38.53 -47.61 -8.31
CA GLU A 414 -38.93 -48.36 -7.09
C GLU A 414 -38.38 -49.81 -6.97
N PRO A 415 -38.32 -50.43 -5.77
CA PRO A 415 -38.97 -50.06 -4.49
C PRO A 415 -38.25 -48.98 -3.66
#